data_AF-U3TX18-F1
#
_entry.id   AF-U3TX18-F1
#
_cell.length_a   1.000
_cell.length_b   1.000
_cell.length_c   1.000
_cell.angle_alpha   90.00
_cell.angle_beta   90.00
_cell.angle_gamma   90.00
#
_symmetry.space_group_name_H-M   'P 1'
#
loop_
_entity.id
_entity.type
_entity.pdbx_description
1 polymer ?
#
loop_
_entity_poly.entity_id
_entity_poly.type
_entity_poly.pdbx_seq_one_letter_code
_entity_poly.pdbx_strand_id
1 'polypeptide(L)'
;MAPPEPPYQPDEIYDALQQGDALTRLGGLRVLTLGDAVYVNGERVECAHPSVVAALAHKHVLTLEDFGDALHDPSLLAQLTALVNSGYWFFAD
;
A
#
# COMPACT_ATOMS: atom_id res chain seq x y z
N MET A 1 5.28 -4.72 14.89
CA MET A 1 5.95 -5.59 13.91
C MET A 1 7.23 -4.91 13.48
N ALA A 2 8.32 -5.67 13.32
CA ALA A 2 9.55 -5.15 12.74
C ALA A 2 9.39 -5.03 11.21
N PRO A 3 10.15 -4.15 10.54
CA PRO A 3 10.20 -4.10 9.07
C PRO A 3 10.59 -5.46 8.48
N PRO A 4 10.13 -5.79 7.25
CA PRO A 4 10.53 -7.02 6.59
C PRO A 4 12.05 -7.03 6.30
N GLU A 5 12.71 -8.16 6.59
CA GLU A 5 14.10 -8.42 6.23
C GLU A 5 14.17 -9.69 5.37
N PRO A 6 14.63 -9.63 4.10
CA PRO A 6 15.10 -8.45 3.37
C PRO A 6 13.96 -7.47 2.96
N PRO A 7 14.27 -6.22 2.58
CA PRO A 7 13.29 -5.28 2.06
C PRO A 7 12.67 -5.80 0.76
N TYR A 8 11.36 -5.67 0.64
CA TYR A 8 10.64 -6.00 -0.59
C TYR A 8 11.11 -5.13 -1.75
N GLN A 9 11.17 -5.73 -2.94
CA GLN A 9 11.28 -5.06 -4.22
C GLN A 9 9.89 -4.83 -4.84
N PRO A 10 9.73 -3.85 -5.76
CA PRO A 10 8.47 -3.61 -6.46
C PRO A 10 7.87 -4.85 -7.14
N ASP A 11 8.73 -5.66 -7.79
CA ASP A 11 8.29 -6.88 -8.47
C ASP A 11 7.74 -7.92 -7.50
N GLU A 12 8.31 -8.02 -6.28
CA GLU A 12 7.83 -8.94 -5.25
C GLU A 12 6.44 -8.51 -4.72
N ILE A 13 6.21 -7.20 -4.55
CA ILE A 13 4.88 -6.68 -4.18
C ILE A 13 3.86 -6.99 -5.28
N TYR A 14 4.24 -6.76 -6.53
CA TYR A 14 3.40 -7.04 -7.69
C TYR A 14 3.03 -8.52 -7.76
N ASP A 15 4.03 -9.41 -7.69
CA ASP A 15 3.83 -10.85 -7.80
C ASP A 15 2.98 -11.40 -6.67
N ALA A 16 3.19 -10.95 -5.43
CA ALA A 16 2.40 -11.38 -4.27
C ALA A 16 0.91 -11.01 -4.44
N LEU A 17 0.62 -9.76 -4.80
CA LEU A 17 -0.77 -9.32 -5.05
C LEU A 17 -1.40 -10.11 -6.21
N GLN A 18 -0.63 -10.39 -7.26
CA GLN A 18 -1.10 -11.20 -8.41
C GLN A 18 -1.37 -12.67 -8.04
N GLN A 19 -0.65 -13.21 -7.04
CA GLN A 19 -0.89 -14.55 -6.50
C GLN A 19 -2.11 -14.62 -5.57
N GLY A 20 -2.71 -13.47 -5.25
CA GLY A 20 -3.90 -13.36 -4.40
C GLY A 20 -3.60 -13.00 -2.95
N ASP A 21 -2.34 -12.73 -2.61
CA ASP A 21 -1.99 -12.25 -1.28
C ASP A 21 -2.59 -10.85 -1.04
N ALA A 22 -2.74 -10.49 0.24
CA ALA A 22 -3.36 -9.24 0.63
C ALA A 22 -2.46 -8.43 1.58
N LEU A 23 -2.44 -7.12 1.35
CA LEU A 23 -1.74 -6.18 2.21
C LEU A 23 -2.63 -5.79 3.39
N THR A 24 -2.18 -6.10 4.60
CA THR A 24 -2.83 -5.73 5.85
C THR A 24 -2.16 -4.50 6.46
N ARG A 25 -2.98 -3.52 6.84
CA ARG A 25 -2.52 -2.28 7.48
C ARG A 25 -2.11 -2.55 8.92
N LEU A 26 -1.03 -1.91 9.36
CA LEU A 26 -0.62 -1.94 10.76
C LEU A 26 -1.70 -1.33 11.66
N GLY A 27 -2.07 -2.07 12.71
CA GLY A 27 -3.03 -1.60 13.71
C GLY A 27 -2.57 -0.28 14.37
N GLY A 28 -3.46 0.71 14.41
CA GLY A 28 -3.17 2.03 14.98
C GLY A 28 -2.53 3.03 14.01
N LEU A 29 -2.24 2.63 12.76
CA LEU A 29 -1.77 3.55 11.72
C LEU A 29 -2.85 4.59 11.41
N ARG A 30 -2.47 5.87 11.44
CA ARG A 30 -3.37 6.99 11.16
C ARG A 30 -3.35 7.32 9.68
N VAL A 31 -4.52 7.32 9.05
CA VAL A 31 -4.69 7.80 7.69
C VAL A 31 -5.67 8.97 7.68
N LEU A 32 -5.28 10.07 7.05
CA LEU A 32 -6.05 11.32 6.99
C LEU A 32 -6.21 11.74 5.54
N THR A 33 -7.43 12.15 5.18
CA THR A 33 -7.72 12.75 3.88
C THR A 33 -7.98 14.25 4.08
N LEU A 34 -7.26 15.09 3.33
CA LEU A 34 -7.44 16.54 3.32
C LEU A 34 -7.53 17.02 1.88
N GLY A 35 -8.74 17.40 1.45
CA GLY A 35 -9.00 17.69 0.05
C GLY A 35 -8.77 16.45 -0.82
N ASP A 36 -7.86 16.55 -1.79
CA ASP A 36 -7.43 15.48 -2.68
C ASP A 36 -6.18 14.72 -2.17
N ALA A 37 -5.57 15.16 -1.08
CA ALA A 37 -4.38 14.54 -0.53
C ALA A 37 -4.71 13.53 0.59
N VAL A 38 -3.97 12.42 0.60
CA VAL A 38 -3.98 11.45 1.70
C VAL A 38 -2.62 11.42 2.40
N TYR A 39 -2.68 11.36 3.73
CA TYR A 39 -1.52 11.31 4.60
C TYR A 39 -1.57 10.05 5.45
N VAL A 40 -0.47 9.29 5.45
CA VAL A 40 -0.27 8.12 6.29
C VAL A 40 0.79 8.47 7.33
N ASN A 41 0.42 8.49 8.60
CA ASN A 41 1.31 8.82 9.71
C ASN A 41 2.09 10.16 9.54
N GLY A 42 1.51 11.11 8.79
CA GLY A 42 2.12 12.40 8.48
C GLY A 42 2.84 12.48 7.13
N GLU A 43 3.06 11.35 6.45
CA GLU A 43 3.65 11.29 5.12
C GLU A 43 2.57 11.38 4.04
N ARG A 44 2.76 12.25 3.05
CA ARG A 44 1.82 12.36 1.93
C ARG A 44 1.99 11.16 0.99
N VAL A 45 0.89 10.52 0.63
CA VAL A 45 0.87 9.49 -0.42
C VAL A 45 0.77 10.17 -1.78
N GLU A 46 1.76 9.96 -2.64
CA GLU A 46 1.72 10.39 -4.03
C GLU A 46 1.19 9.24 -4.89
N CYS A 47 -0.04 9.37 -5.39
CA CYS A 47 -0.67 8.37 -6.24
C CYS A 47 -1.63 9.05 -7.22
N ALA A 48 -1.52 8.70 -8.51
CA ALA A 48 -2.36 9.24 -9.57
C ALA A 48 -3.75 8.56 -9.65
N HIS A 49 -4.01 7.54 -8.82
CA HIS A 49 -5.20 6.70 -8.87
C HIS A 49 -6.10 6.96 -7.66
N PRO A 50 -7.18 7.75 -7.79
CA PRO A 50 -8.03 8.13 -6.65
C PRO A 50 -8.70 6.93 -5.96
N SER A 51 -9.01 5.87 -6.72
CA SER A 51 -9.56 4.62 -6.18
C SER A 51 -8.59 3.95 -5.20
N VAL A 52 -7.31 3.88 -5.55
CA VAL A 52 -6.25 3.31 -4.70
C VAL A 52 -6.04 4.15 -3.45
N VAL A 53 -6.03 5.47 -3.60
CA VAL A 53 -5.92 6.42 -2.49
C VAL A 53 -7.08 6.24 -1.49
N ALA A 54 -8.31 6.11 -1.99
CA ALA A 54 -9.48 5.83 -1.17
C ALA A 54 -9.38 4.47 -0.47
N ALA A 55 -8.89 3.43 -1.17
CA ALA A 55 -8.68 2.11 -0.59
C ALA A 55 -7.67 2.16 0.56
N LEU A 56 -6.51 2.79 0.38
CA LEU A 56 -5.48 2.98 1.43
C LEU A 56 -6.03 3.69 2.68
N ALA A 57 -6.92 4.67 2.48
CA ALA A 57 -7.54 5.41 3.58
C ALA A 57 -8.57 4.57 4.36
N HIS A 58 -9.47 3.89 3.65
CA HIS A 58 -10.68 3.32 4.24
C HIS A 58 -10.58 1.82 4.53
N LYS A 59 -9.69 1.08 3.87
CA LYS A 59 -9.59 -0.37 4.02
C LYS A 59 -8.43 -0.74 4.93
N HIS A 60 -8.64 -1.80 5.70
CA HIS A 60 -7.61 -2.38 6.57
C HIS A 60 -6.84 -3.50 5.86
N VAL A 61 -7.47 -4.15 4.89
CA VAL A 61 -6.90 -5.19 4.03
C VAL A 61 -7.12 -4.75 2.60
N LEU A 62 -6.07 -4.82 1.79
CA LEU A 62 -6.07 -4.45 0.38
C LEU A 62 -5.72 -5.68 -0.45
N THR A 63 -6.55 -5.99 -1.44
CA THR A 63 -6.34 -7.11 -2.36
C THR A 63 -6.04 -6.58 -3.77
N LEU A 64 -5.72 -7.49 -4.69
CA LEU A 64 -5.55 -7.15 -6.11
C LEU A 64 -6.69 -6.30 -6.68
N GLU A 65 -7.94 -6.57 -6.29
CA GLU A 65 -9.12 -5.86 -6.78
C GLU A 65 -9.13 -4.37 -6.40
N ASP A 66 -8.50 -4.01 -5.28
CA ASP A 66 -8.41 -2.62 -4.82
C ASP A 66 -7.45 -1.77 -5.66
N PHE A 67 -6.49 -2.44 -6.32
CA PHE A 67 -5.52 -1.81 -7.19
C PHE A 67 -5.95 -1.88 -8.66
N GLY A 68 -6.49 -3.01 -9.10
CA GLY A 68 -6.86 -3.25 -10.50
C GLY A 68 -5.70 -2.92 -11.45
N ASP A 69 -6.00 -2.25 -12.56
CA ASP A 69 -5.01 -1.86 -13.56
C ASP A 69 -3.94 -0.89 -13.04
N ALA A 70 -4.20 -0.20 -11.92
CA ALA A 70 -3.23 0.72 -11.32
C ALA A 70 -1.97 -0.02 -10.85
N LEU A 71 -2.06 -1.33 -10.58
CA LEU A 71 -0.90 -2.12 -10.16
C LEU A 71 0.19 -2.22 -11.24
N HIS A 72 -0.14 -1.95 -12.51
CA HIS A 72 0.83 -1.86 -13.60
C HIS A 72 1.61 -0.54 -13.63
N ASP A 73 1.27 0.43 -12.78
CA ASP A 73 1.97 1.72 -12.65
C ASP A 73 3.23 1.56 -11.78
N PRO A 74 4.45 1.73 -12.34
CA PRO A 74 5.69 1.58 -11.58
C PRO A 74 5.81 2.59 -10.42
N SER A 75 5.23 3.78 -10.56
CA SER A 75 5.25 4.79 -9.51
C SER A 75 4.38 4.38 -8.32
N LEU A 76 3.22 3.76 -8.58
CA LEU A 76 2.39 3.19 -7.52
C LEU A 76 3.12 2.03 -6.83
N LEU A 77 3.70 1.10 -7.58
CA LEU A 77 4.44 -0.03 -7.01
C LEU A 77 5.59 0.44 -6.11
N ALA A 78 6.38 1.41 -6.57
CA ALA A 78 7.44 1.99 -5.75
C ALA A 78 6.91 2.62 -4.45
N GLN A 79 5.77 3.31 -4.51
CA GLN A 79 5.12 3.87 -3.32
C GLN A 79 4.62 2.78 -2.37
N LEU A 80 3.98 1.72 -2.87
CA LEU A 80 3.54 0.58 -2.07
C LEU A 80 4.72 -0.13 -1.39
N THR A 81 5.80 -0.38 -2.14
CA THR A 81 7.03 -0.95 -1.61
C THR A 81 7.59 -0.11 -0.47
N ALA A 82 7.61 1.22 -0.60
CA ALA A 82 8.07 2.12 0.47
C ALA A 82 7.19 2.02 1.72
N LEU A 83 5.87 1.96 1.56
CA LEU A 83 4.93 1.80 2.69
C LEU A 83 5.09 0.45 3.39
N VAL A 84 5.29 -0.63 2.63
CA VAL A 84 5.51 -1.99 3.17
C VAL A 84 6.85 -2.08 3.90
N ASN A 85 7.92 -1.59 3.28
CA ASN A 85 9.26 -1.58 3.89
C ASN A 85 9.34 -0.66 5.12
N SER A 86 8.46 0.32 5.24
CA SER A 86 8.29 1.16 6.45
C SER A 86 7.47 0.46 7.55
N GLY A 87 6.93 -0.74 7.27
CA GLY A 87 6.11 -1.52 8.19
C GLY A 87 4.69 -0.98 8.38
N TYR A 88 4.23 -0.08 7.51
CA TYR A 88 2.88 0.47 7.56
C TYR A 88 1.83 -0.51 7.03
N TRP A 89 2.21 -1.30 6.02
CA TRP A 89 1.46 -2.46 5.55
C TRP A 89 2.37 -3.69 5.51
N PHE A 90 1.78 -4.86 5.54
CA PHE A 90 2.48 -6.14 5.46
C PHE A 90 1.59 -7.18 4.79
N PHE A 91 2.17 -8.18 4.13
CA PHE A 91 1.40 -9.34 3.69
C PHE A 91 1.07 -10.20 4.91
N ALA A 92 -0.21 -10.51 5.09
CA ALA A 92 -0.66 -11.39 6.17
C ALA A 92 -0.63 -12.85 5.69
N ASP A 93 -0.09 -13.75 6.50
CA ASP A 93 -0.20 -15.21 6.33
C ASP A 93 -1.64 -15.73 6.53
#